data_AF-A0A917A3B2-F1
#
_entry.id   AF-A0A917A3B2-F1
#
_cell.length_a   1.000
_cell.length_b   1.000
_cell.length_c   1.000
_cell.angle_alpha   90.00
_cell.angle_beta   90.00
_cell.angle_gamma   90.00
#
_symmetry.space_group_name_H-M   'P 1'
#
loop_
_entity.id
_entity.type
_entity.pdbx_description
1 polymer ?
#
loop_
_entity_poly.entity_id
_entity_poly.type
_entity_poly.pdbx_seq_one_letter_code
_entity_poly.pdbx_strand_id
1 'polypeptide(L)' 'MKNSTVLGNHMSSRRDAWWYLEQDEDGSLWVRYENEDQPGDEWRKPLAEVLANPPSMKTAALVQERIERMFAEGTWSGGG' A
#
# COMPACT_ATOMS: atom_id res chain seq x y z
N MET A 1 6.56 16.09 10.29
CA MET A 1 5.92 14.88 9.74
C MET A 1 5.31 15.30 8.42
N LYS A 2 5.67 14.65 7.30
CA LYS A 2 4.98 14.94 6.03
C LYS A 2 3.51 14.56 6.22
N ASN A 3 2.59 15.41 5.81
CA ASN A 3 1.18 15.06 5.83
C ASN A 3 0.96 14.00 4.74
N SER A 4 0.64 12.78 5.17
CA SER A 4 0.35 11.66 4.27
C SER A 4 -1.08 11.22 4.50
N THR A 5 -1.85 11.05 3.44
CA THR A 5 -3.20 10.51 3.50
C THR A 5 -3.14 9.01 3.24
N VAL A 6 -3.72 8.21 4.14
CA VAL A 6 -3.88 6.76 3.93
C VAL A 6 -4.98 6.54 2.90
N LEU A 7 -4.61 6.04 1.74
CA LEU A 7 -5.54 5.69 0.66
C LEU A 7 -6.14 4.29 0.84
N GLY A 8 -5.43 3.39 1.51
CA GLY A 8 -5.93 2.06 1.83
C GLY A 8 -5.02 1.32 2.80
N ASN A 9 -5.57 0.30 3.46
CA ASN A 9 -4.80 -0.56 4.34
C ASN A 9 -5.20 -2.04 4.22
N HIS A 10 -4.32 -2.93 4.65
CA HIS A 10 -4.54 -4.37 4.71
C HIS A 10 -3.75 -5.00 5.86
N MET A 11 -4.44 -5.78 6.69
CA MET A 11 -3.82 -6.61 7.70
C MET A 11 -3.56 -8.02 7.16
N SER A 12 -2.30 -8.44 7.17
CA SER A 12 -1.92 -9.81 6.84
C SER A 12 -2.19 -10.74 8.02
N SER A 13 -3.16 -11.64 7.87
CA SER A 13 -3.56 -12.60 8.92
C SER A 13 -2.51 -13.67 9.26
N ARG A 14 -1.32 -13.64 8.63
CA ARG A 14 -0.25 -14.64 8.82
C ARG A 14 0.93 -14.15 9.65
N ARG A 15 1.06 -12.85 9.87
CA ARG A 15 2.22 -12.23 10.54
C ARG A 15 1.82 -11.02 11.39
N ASP A 16 0.53 -10.89 11.72
CA ASP A 16 -0.06 -9.73 12.40
C ASP A 16 0.57 -8.40 11.94
N ALA A 17 0.58 -8.20 10.62
CA ALA A 17 1.29 -7.11 9.98
C ALA A 17 0.37 -6.27 9.10
N TRP A 18 0.43 -4.96 9.27
CA TRP A 18 -0.33 -3.98 8.53
C TRP A 18 0.45 -3.41 7.36
N TRP A 19 -0.25 -3.23 6.26
CA TRP A 19 0.25 -2.58 5.06
C TRP A 19 -0.65 -1.39 4.77
N TYR A 20 -0.07 -0.22 4.53
CA TYR A 20 -0.77 1.01 4.21
C TYR A 20 -0.25 1.54 2.88
N LEU A 21 -1.18 1.94 2.02
CA LEU A 21 -0.89 2.72 0.83
C LEU A 21 -1.18 4.18 1.15
N GLU A 22 -0.17 5.02 1.07
CA GLU A 22 -0.22 6.41 1.46
C GLU A 22 0.11 7.31 0.27
N GLN A 23 -0.49 8.51 0.26
CA GLN A 23 -0.14 9.57 -0.65
C GLN A 23 0.32 10.80 0.13
N ASP A 24 1.52 11.28 -0.19
CA ASP A 24 2.03 12.56 0.31
C ASP A 24 1.33 13.74 -0.39
N GLU A 25 1.40 14.95 0.20
CA GLU A 25 0.87 16.18 -0.39
C GLU A 25 1.41 16.49 -1.80
N ASP A 26 2.61 16.01 -2.13
CA ASP A 26 3.21 16.14 -3.46
C ASP A 26 2.65 15.14 -4.49
N GLY A 27 1.70 14.31 -4.09
CA GLY A 27 1.08 13.27 -4.90
C GLY A 27 1.87 11.96 -4.95
N SER A 28 3.05 11.89 -4.33
CA SER A 28 3.88 10.69 -4.32
C SER A 28 3.24 9.56 -3.52
N LEU A 29 3.31 8.35 -4.07
CA LEU A 29 2.76 7.15 -3.44
C LEU A 29 3.82 6.39 -2.64
N TRP A 30 3.44 6.00 -1.43
CA TRP A 30 4.29 5.31 -0.48
C TRP A 30 3.57 4.08 0.07
N VAL A 31 4.35 3.05 0.37
CA VAL A 31 3.88 1.89 1.11
C VAL A 31 4.50 1.94 2.50
N ARG A 32 3.67 1.89 3.52
CA ARG A 32 4.08 1.73 4.90
C ARG A 32 3.73 0.33 5.37
N TYR A 33 4.66 -0.31 6.05
CA TYR A 33 4.52 -1.62 6.63
C TYR A 33 4.76 -1.52 8.13
N GLU A 34 3.85 -2.07 8.92
CA GLU A 34 3.94 -2.16 10.37
C GLU A 34 3.77 -3.63 10.77
N ASN A 35 4.63 -4.13 11.66
CA ASN A 35 4.56 -5.49 12.16
C ASN A 35 4.19 -5.44 13.64
N GLU A 36 3.00 -5.91 14.02
CA GLU A 36 2.54 -5.85 15.42
C GLU A 36 3.32 -6.82 16.32
N ASP A 37 3.76 -7.97 15.77
CA ASP A 37 4.58 -8.93 16.50
C ASP A 37 6.00 -8.40 16.76
N GLN A 38 6.51 -7.55 15.86
CA GLN A 38 7.83 -6.94 15.96
C GLN A 38 7.73 -5.45 15.67
N PRO A 39 7.38 -4.62 16.65
CA PRO A 39 7.19 -3.17 16.45
C PRO A 39 8.43 -2.41 15.99
N GLY A 40 9.62 -3.04 16.00
CA GLY A 40 10.85 -2.49 15.39
C GLY A 40 11.00 -2.77 13.89
N ASP A 41 10.15 -3.62 13.31
CA ASP A 41 10.10 -3.99 11.90
C ASP A 41 9.03 -3.16 11.18
N GLU A 42 9.12 -1.84 11.32
CA GLU A 42 8.30 -0.85 10.61
C GLU A 42 9.16 -0.17 9.55
N TRP A 43 8.59 0.02 8.35
CA TRP A 43 9.26 0.79 7.30
C TRP A 43 8.27 1.49 6.38
N ARG A 44 8.75 2.55 5.72
CA ARG A 44 8.01 3.31 4.71
C ARG A 44 8.89 3.51 3.48
N LYS A 45 8.40 3.05 2.32
CA LYS A 45 9.17 3.07 1.07
C LYS A 45 8.34 3.59 -0.11
N PRO A 46 8.97 4.19 -1.13
CA PRO A 46 8.27 4.59 -2.34
C PRO A 46 7.60 3.37 -2.98
N LEU A 47 6.39 3.56 -3.50
CA LEU A 47 5.65 2.49 -4.17
C LEU A 47 6.46 1.83 -5.29
N ALA A 48 7.17 2.64 -6.08
CA ALA A 48 8.04 2.18 -7.16
C ALA A 48 9.16 1.24 -6.67
N GLU A 49 9.74 1.50 -5.49
CA GLU A 49 10.78 0.64 -4.91
C GLU A 49 10.20 -0.72 -4.50
N VAL A 50 9.02 -0.71 -3.87
CA VAL A 50 8.35 -1.94 -3.42
C VAL A 50 7.92 -2.81 -4.60
N LEU A 51 7.49 -2.21 -5.72
CA LEU A 51 7.17 -2.93 -6.94
C LEU A 51 8.41 -3.46 -7.67
N ALA A 52 9.53 -2.74 -7.63
CA ALA A 52 10.77 -3.14 -8.28
C ALA A 52 11.48 -4.29 -7.56
N ASN A 53 11.42 -4.33 -6.23
CA ASN A 53 11.99 -5.40 -5.42
C ASN A 53 11.03 -5.82 -4.30
N PRO A 54 9.96 -6.56 -4.63
CA PRO A 54 8.95 -6.91 -3.65
C PRO A 54 9.51 -7.94 -2.66
N PRO A 55 9.28 -7.77 -1.35
CA PRO A 55 9.72 -8.73 -0.34
C PRO A 55 9.06 -10.11 -0.52
N SER A 56 7.94 -10.18 -1.25
CA SER A 56 7.37 -11.42 -1.75
C SER A 56 6.50 -11.18 -2.99
N MET A 57 6.30 -12.20 -3.83
CA MET A 57 5.33 -12.14 -4.95
C MET A 57 3.91 -11.79 -4.47
N LYS A 58 3.53 -12.21 -3.25
CA LYS A 58 2.23 -11.87 -2.67
C LYS A 58 2.12 -10.40 -2.32
N THR A 59 3.20 -9.79 -1.84
CA THR A 59 3.25 -8.35 -1.57
C THR A 59 3.08 -7.55 -2.85
N ALA A 60 3.77 -7.94 -3.94
CA ALA A 60 3.63 -7.29 -5.23
C ALA A 60 2.18 -7.34 -5.74
N ALA A 61 1.56 -8.53 -5.72
CA ALA A 61 0.18 -8.71 -6.16
C ALA A 61 -0.82 -7.89 -5.31
N LEU A 62 -0.62 -7.84 -3.99
CA LEU A 62 -1.51 -7.10 -3.09
C LEU A 62 -1.39 -5.60 -3.26
N VAL A 63 -0.16 -5.09 -3.40
CA VAL A 63 0.09 -3.68 -3.69
C VAL A 63 -0.53 -3.32 -5.05
N GLN A 64 -0.34 -4.16 -6.06
CA GLN A 64 -0.89 -3.95 -7.39
C GLN A 64 -2.43 -3.97 -7.40
N GLU A 65 -3.07 -4.93 -6.72
CA GLU A 65 -4.53 -4.98 -6.58
C GLU A 65 -5.08 -3.70 -5.93
N ARG A 66 -4.35 -3.12 -4.97
CA ARG A 66 -4.78 -1.87 -4.31
C ARG A 66 -4.58 -0.64 -5.18
N ILE A 67 -3.50 -0.57 -5.94
CA ILE A 67 -3.33 0.42 -7.01
C ILE A 67 -4.51 0.31 -7.98
N GLU A 68 -4.78 -0.89 -8.49
CA GLU A 68 -5.87 -1.14 -9.43
C GLU A 68 -7.23 -0.73 -8.86
N ARG A 69 -7.52 -1.01 -7.58
CA ARG A 69 -8.76 -0.55 -6.93
C ARG A 69 -8.86 0.97 -6.84
N MET A 70 -7.78 1.69 -6.55
CA MET A 70 -7.78 3.16 -6.52
C MET A 70 -8.09 3.76 -7.89
N PHE A 71 -7.58 3.16 -8.97
CA PHE A 71 -7.88 3.61 -10.33
C PHE A 71 -9.22 3.06 -10.86
N ALA A 72 -9.70 1.94 -10.32
CA ALA A 72 -11.00 1.35 -10.66
C ALA A 72 -12.17 2.11 -10.02
N GLU A 73 -12.00 2.70 -8.83
CA GLU A 73 -12.99 3.61 -8.23
C GLU A 73 -13.13 4.93 -9.02
N GLY A 74 -12.27 5.18 -10.02
CA GLY A 74 -12.42 6.22 -11.03
C GLY A 74 -13.06 5.78 -12.35
N THR A 75 -13.35 4.49 -12.55
CA THR A 75 -13.91 3.97 -13.81
C THR A 75 -15.32 3.41 -13.64
N TRP A 76 -16.28 4.28 -13.99
CA TRP A 76 -17.48 3.97 -14.78
C TRP A 76 -18.71 3.38 -14.07
N SER A 77 -19.50 4.29 -13.48
CA SER A 77 -20.97 4.21 -13.57
C SER A 77 -21.40 4.63 -14.98
N GLY A 78 -21.38 3.71 -15.94
CA GLY A 78 -22.01 3.93 -17.23
C GLY A 78 -22.55 2.63 -17.80
N GLY A 79 -23.77 2.70 -18.32
CA GLY A 79 -24.56 1.54 -18.70
C GLY A 79 -23.99 0.74 -19.86
N GLY A 80 -24.57 -0.46 -19.99
CA GLY A 80 -24.36 -1.45 -21.04
C GLY A 80 -25.00 -2.75 -20.62
#